data_AF-A0A949CXZ6-F1
#
_entry.id   AF-A0A949CXZ6-F1
#
_cell.length_a   1.000
_cell.length_b   1.000
_cell.length_c   1.000
_cell.angle_alpha   90.00
_cell.angle_beta   90.00
_cell.angle_gamma   90.00
#
_symmetry.space_group_name_H-M   'P 1'
#
loop_
_entity.id
_entity.type
_entity.pdbx_description
1 polymer ?
#
loop_
_entity_poly.entity_id
_entity_poly.type
_entity_poly.pdbx_seq_one_letter_code
_entity_poly.pdbx_strand_id
1 'polypeptide(L)'
;MNRLSLNSLTSWPASSKACLWALLGAFALVLHSPQALAQTPATAAAPAAAAPAPDAFILDLSTEVLNIVKSDKAIQAGDTARVMALVDTKVMPHVNFQRMTASAVGRHWRSATPEQQRRLQEEFKLLLVRTYSGALAQVKDQSIVLKPLRANPGDTEVVVRTEIKGRGDPIQLEYRLERSGNGWKVYDFNVLGIWLVEQYRSSFAQEISASGLDGLISKLAERNKGASKA
;
A
#
# COMPACT_ATOMS: atom_id res chain seq x y z
N MET A 1 -6.22 42.80 -17.71
CA MET A 1 -6.48 41.60 -18.53
C MET A 1 -5.31 40.65 -18.40
N ASN A 2 -5.48 39.55 -17.66
CA ASN A 2 -4.86 38.26 -17.99
C ASN A 2 -5.54 37.17 -17.15
N ARG A 3 -6.52 36.50 -17.77
CA ARG A 3 -7.14 35.27 -17.25
C ARG A 3 -6.14 34.13 -17.48
N LEU A 4 -5.26 33.87 -16.53
CA LEU A 4 -4.54 32.60 -16.49
C LEU A 4 -5.42 31.56 -15.79
N SER A 5 -6.18 30.88 -16.65
CA SER A 5 -6.71 29.52 -16.54
C SER A 5 -6.80 28.89 -15.15
N LEU A 6 -7.99 28.95 -14.55
CA LEU A 6 -8.44 28.16 -13.40
C LEU A 6 -8.65 26.66 -13.73
N ASN A 7 -8.16 26.17 -14.87
CA ASN A 7 -8.55 24.87 -15.45
C ASN A 7 -7.48 23.76 -15.42
N SER A 8 -6.36 23.94 -14.71
CA SER A 8 -5.30 22.89 -14.59
C SER A 8 -5.32 22.12 -13.26
N LEU A 9 -6.29 22.39 -12.38
CA LEU A 9 -6.33 21.86 -11.01
C LEU A 9 -7.20 20.61 -10.82
N THR A 10 -7.75 20.03 -11.89
CA THR A 10 -8.72 18.91 -11.82
C THR A 10 -8.30 17.63 -12.53
N SER A 11 -7.07 17.52 -13.04
CA SER A 11 -6.64 16.34 -13.82
C SER A 11 -5.91 15.24 -13.04
N TRP A 12 -5.77 15.36 -11.71
CA TRP A 12 -5.34 14.23 -10.89
C TRP A 12 -6.57 13.51 -10.34
N PRO A 13 -6.74 12.20 -10.61
CA PRO A 13 -7.95 11.48 -10.22
C PRO A 13 -7.93 11.22 -8.71
N ALA A 14 -8.22 12.26 -7.93
CA ALA A 14 -8.96 12.10 -6.70
C ALA A 14 -10.43 12.01 -7.13
N SER A 15 -11.00 10.81 -7.02
CA SER A 15 -12.35 10.41 -7.42
C SER A 15 -12.54 10.06 -8.92
N SER A 16 -12.74 8.77 -9.20
CA SER A 16 -13.39 8.31 -10.43
C SER A 16 -14.14 7.02 -10.14
N LYS A 17 -15.46 7.17 -9.96
CA LYS A 17 -16.44 6.09 -10.03
C LYS A 17 -16.60 5.72 -11.51
N ALA A 18 -15.85 4.77 -12.09
CA ALA A 18 -16.16 4.17 -13.40
C ALA A 18 -15.22 3.02 -13.79
N CYS A 19 -15.76 2.06 -14.57
CA CYS A 19 -15.20 0.83 -15.15
C CYS A 19 -15.29 -0.41 -14.22
N LEU A 20 -16.41 -1.15 -14.08
CA LEU A 20 -17.48 -1.55 -15.00
C LEU A 20 -16.96 -2.18 -16.32
N TRP A 21 -17.10 -3.51 -16.39
CA TRP A 21 -16.92 -4.43 -17.54
C TRP A 21 -15.52 -5.00 -17.81
N ALA A 22 -15.22 -6.17 -17.23
CA ALA A 22 -14.49 -7.23 -17.94
C ALA A 22 -14.78 -8.60 -17.29
N LEU A 23 -15.57 -9.39 -18.01
CA LEU A 23 -16.05 -10.73 -17.72
C LEU A 23 -15.03 -11.81 -18.17
N LEU A 24 -15.20 -13.00 -17.57
CA LEU A 24 -15.01 -14.34 -18.16
C LEU A 24 -13.60 -14.91 -18.37
N GLY A 25 -13.38 -16.09 -17.76
CA GLY A 25 -13.13 -17.29 -18.56
C GLY A 25 -11.91 -18.15 -18.19
N ALA A 26 -12.17 -19.48 -18.15
CA ALA A 26 -11.25 -20.63 -18.24
C ALA A 26 -10.38 -20.92 -16.99
N PHE A 27 -10.59 -21.97 -16.19
CA PHE A 27 -10.73 -23.41 -16.48
C PHE A 27 -9.44 -24.04 -17.04
N ALA A 28 -8.67 -24.72 -16.19
CA ALA A 28 -7.88 -25.90 -16.55
C ALA A 28 -7.40 -26.62 -15.29
N LEU A 29 -7.94 -27.82 -15.11
CA LEU A 29 -7.56 -28.87 -14.18
C LEU A 29 -6.30 -29.58 -14.72
N VAL A 30 -5.28 -29.84 -13.90
CA VAL A 30 -4.32 -30.92 -14.17
C VAL A 30 -4.09 -31.69 -12.88
N LEU A 31 -4.54 -32.94 -12.90
CA LEU A 31 -4.26 -33.99 -11.92
C LEU A 31 -2.86 -34.54 -12.17
N HIS A 32 -2.07 -34.74 -11.12
CA HIS A 32 -0.94 -35.67 -11.11
C HIS A 32 -0.97 -36.47 -9.82
N SER A 33 -0.84 -37.80 -9.97
CA SER A 33 -0.87 -38.82 -8.92
C SER A 33 0.41 -38.82 -8.06
N PRO A 34 0.38 -39.37 -6.83
CA PRO A 34 1.51 -39.30 -5.91
C PRO A 34 2.43 -40.52 -6.06
N GLN A 35 3.75 -40.31 -5.97
CA GLN A 35 4.71 -41.38 -5.67
C GLN A 35 5.17 -41.24 -4.22
N ALA A 36 4.92 -42.29 -3.43
CA ALA A 36 5.35 -42.40 -2.05
C ALA A 36 6.71 -43.10 -1.98
N LEU A 37 7.69 -42.46 -1.33
CA LEU A 37 8.91 -43.10 -0.87
C LEU A 37 9.03 -42.87 0.65
N ALA A 38 9.12 -43.97 1.38
CA ALA A 38 9.35 -43.99 2.82
C ALA A 38 10.74 -43.43 3.16
N GLN A 39 10.82 -42.63 4.23
CA GLN A 39 12.07 -42.12 4.78
C GLN A 39 12.18 -42.45 6.28
N THR A 40 13.36 -42.91 6.67
CA THR A 40 13.83 -43.17 8.04
C THR A 40 13.91 -41.88 8.88
N PRO A 41 13.65 -41.93 10.20
CA PRO A 41 13.64 -40.73 11.04
C PRO A 41 15.06 -40.25 11.32
N ALA A 42 15.40 -39.08 10.78
CA ALA A 42 16.57 -38.31 11.20
C ALA A 42 16.18 -37.40 12.38
N THR A 43 17.01 -37.39 13.42
CA THR A 43 16.85 -36.56 14.62
C THR A 43 16.88 -35.08 14.22
N ALA A 44 15.71 -34.42 14.27
CA ALA A 44 15.56 -33.03 13.87
C ALA A 44 16.13 -32.08 14.95
N ALA A 45 17.14 -31.30 14.58
CA ALA A 45 17.44 -30.05 15.25
C ALA A 45 16.19 -29.16 15.21
N ALA A 46 15.86 -28.52 16.32
CA ALA A 46 14.70 -27.62 16.40
C ALA A 46 14.79 -26.56 15.29
N PRO A 47 13.78 -26.45 14.41
CA PRO A 47 13.81 -25.46 13.34
C PRO A 47 13.83 -24.07 13.96
N ALA A 48 14.80 -23.25 13.55
CA ALA A 48 14.71 -21.81 13.73
C ALA A 48 13.33 -21.37 13.22
N ALA A 49 12.60 -20.61 14.04
CA ALA A 49 11.25 -20.17 13.70
C ALA A 49 11.24 -19.56 12.30
N ALA A 50 10.62 -20.28 11.35
CA ALA A 50 10.51 -19.80 9.99
C ALA A 50 9.74 -18.47 10.02
N ALA A 51 10.22 -17.51 9.21
CA ALA A 51 9.50 -16.26 9.00
C ALA A 51 8.01 -16.54 8.72
N PRO A 52 7.07 -15.78 9.30
CA PRO A 52 5.66 -15.97 9.03
C PRO A 52 5.42 -15.89 7.52
N ALA A 53 4.54 -16.76 7.03
CA ALA A 53 4.13 -16.75 5.63
C ALA A 53 3.59 -15.35 5.25
N PRO A 54 3.86 -14.86 4.03
CA PRO A 54 3.56 -13.46 3.66
C PRO A 54 2.07 -13.13 3.78
N ASP A 55 1.21 -14.10 3.52
CA ASP A 55 -0.24 -13.99 3.65
C ASP A 55 -0.72 -13.95 5.11
N ALA A 56 -0.17 -14.80 5.97
CA ALA A 56 -0.41 -14.74 7.42
C ALA A 56 0.05 -13.39 8.00
N PHE A 57 1.23 -12.94 7.62
CA PHE A 57 1.78 -11.63 8.02
C PHE A 57 0.84 -10.47 7.67
N ILE A 58 0.33 -10.43 6.43
CA ILE A 58 -0.61 -9.38 6.01
C ILE A 58 -1.94 -9.51 6.73
N LEU A 59 -2.45 -10.73 6.94
CA LEU A 59 -3.70 -10.94 7.65
C LEU A 59 -3.61 -10.43 9.09
N ASP A 60 -2.54 -10.76 9.80
CA ASP A 60 -2.30 -10.35 11.18
C ASP A 60 -2.21 -8.83 11.29
N LEU A 61 -1.33 -8.21 10.48
CA LEU A 61 -1.15 -6.76 10.45
C LEU A 61 -2.46 -6.03 10.12
N SER A 62 -3.16 -6.49 9.08
CA SER A 62 -4.40 -5.84 8.63
C SER A 62 -5.49 -5.98 9.68
N THR A 63 -5.59 -7.14 10.35
CA THR A 63 -6.55 -7.40 11.42
C THR A 63 -6.27 -6.55 12.64
N GLU A 64 -5.00 -6.43 13.05
CA GLU A 64 -4.59 -5.56 14.15
C GLU A 64 -4.96 -4.10 13.88
N VAL A 65 -4.57 -3.58 12.71
CA VAL A 65 -4.90 -2.21 12.30
C VAL A 65 -6.42 -1.99 12.28
N LEU A 66 -7.17 -2.92 11.69
CA LEU A 66 -8.63 -2.83 11.63
C LEU A 66 -9.26 -2.81 13.02
N ASN A 67 -8.79 -3.64 13.95
CA ASN A 67 -9.28 -3.68 15.31
C ASN A 67 -8.98 -2.39 16.08
N ILE A 68 -7.78 -1.83 15.93
CA ILE A 68 -7.44 -0.54 16.53
C ILE A 68 -8.37 0.55 16.00
N VAL A 69 -8.54 0.63 14.67
CA VAL A 69 -9.43 1.62 14.03
C VAL A 69 -10.86 1.51 14.54
N LYS A 70 -11.40 0.31 14.73
CA LYS A 70 -12.75 0.10 15.29
C LYS A 70 -12.88 0.55 16.74
N SER A 71 -11.84 0.34 17.54
CA SER A 71 -11.85 0.64 18.97
C SER A 71 -11.52 2.09 19.30
N ASP A 72 -10.77 2.78 18.43
CA ASP A 72 -10.30 4.14 18.66
C ASP A 72 -11.34 5.17 18.17
N LYS A 73 -12.03 5.80 19.14
CA LYS A 73 -13.08 6.79 18.85
C LYS A 73 -12.56 8.06 18.17
N ALA A 74 -11.31 8.44 18.38
CA ALA A 74 -10.75 9.61 17.72
C ALA A 74 -10.52 9.33 16.22
N ILE A 75 -10.02 8.14 15.90
CA ILE A 75 -9.92 7.69 14.49
C ILE A 75 -11.32 7.65 13.83
N GLN A 76 -12.31 7.10 14.52
CA GLN A 76 -13.71 7.07 14.05
C GLN A 76 -14.31 8.46 13.84
N ALA A 77 -13.87 9.45 14.62
CA ALA A 77 -14.26 10.84 14.50
C ALA A 77 -13.49 11.60 13.40
N GLY A 78 -12.56 10.94 12.70
CA GLY A 78 -11.76 11.55 11.63
C GLY A 78 -10.49 12.28 12.10
N ASP A 79 -10.02 12.02 13.32
CA ASP A 79 -8.77 12.59 13.82
C ASP A 79 -7.57 12.07 13.02
N THR A 80 -7.10 12.91 12.10
CA THR A 80 -5.98 12.59 11.22
C THR A 80 -4.65 12.48 11.97
N ALA A 81 -4.48 13.18 13.10
CA ALA A 81 -3.27 13.05 13.91
C ALA A 81 -3.23 11.67 14.57
N ARG A 82 -4.39 11.18 15.04
CA ARG A 82 -4.51 9.83 15.59
C ARG A 82 -4.28 8.75 14.54
N VAL A 83 -4.80 8.94 13.32
CA VAL A 83 -4.51 8.05 12.18
C VAL A 83 -3.01 8.05 11.86
N MET A 84 -2.36 9.22 11.81
CA MET A 84 -0.92 9.31 11.57
C MET A 84 -0.12 8.52 12.63
N ALA A 85 -0.48 8.66 13.90
CA ALA A 85 0.17 7.91 14.99
C ALA A 85 -0.01 6.39 14.85
N LEU A 86 -1.21 5.93 14.43
CA LEU A 86 -1.45 4.52 14.14
C LEU A 86 -0.56 4.04 12.98
N VAL A 87 -0.50 4.79 11.88
CA VAL A 87 0.33 4.44 10.72
C VAL A 87 1.80 4.36 11.10
N ASP A 88 2.31 5.35 11.84
CA ASP A 88 3.72 5.40 12.25
C ASP A 88 4.09 4.25 13.18
N THR A 89 3.20 3.84 14.07
CA THR A 89 3.50 2.81 15.08
C THR A 89 3.22 1.39 14.61
N LYS A 90 2.17 1.18 13.81
CA LYS A 90 1.70 -0.16 13.41
C LYS A 90 1.97 -0.50 11.97
N VAL A 91 2.04 0.46 11.06
CA VAL A 91 2.20 0.17 9.63
C VAL A 91 3.65 0.38 9.19
N MET A 92 4.26 1.52 9.51
CA MET A 92 5.59 1.89 9.03
C MET A 92 6.72 0.89 9.35
N PRO A 93 6.75 0.17 10.49
CA PRO A 93 7.76 -0.86 10.73
C PRO A 93 7.77 -1.97 9.67
N HIS A 94 6.61 -2.20 9.06
CA HIS A 94 6.34 -3.27 8.10
C HIS A 94 6.39 -2.81 6.64
N VAL A 95 6.71 -1.54 6.39
CA VAL A 95 6.75 -0.96 5.05
C VAL A 95 8.18 -0.56 4.71
N ASN A 96 8.66 -0.94 3.52
CA ASN A 96 9.85 -0.34 2.93
C ASN A 96 9.46 0.95 2.20
N PHE A 97 9.23 2.00 2.99
CA PHE A 97 8.72 3.26 2.47
C PHE A 97 9.75 4.01 1.61
N GLN A 98 11.03 3.77 1.86
CA GLN A 98 12.11 4.26 1.01
C GLN A 98 12.00 3.65 -0.40
N ARG A 99 11.88 2.32 -0.51
CA ARG A 99 11.68 1.64 -1.81
C ARG A 99 10.42 2.13 -2.51
N MET A 100 9.31 2.29 -1.78
CA MET A 100 8.06 2.81 -2.32
C MET A 100 8.24 4.21 -2.92
N THR A 101 8.81 5.13 -2.13
CA THR A 101 9.04 6.53 -2.56
C THR A 101 10.02 6.59 -3.72
N ALA A 102 11.12 5.84 -3.66
CA ALA A 102 12.08 5.75 -4.75
C ALA A 102 11.44 5.25 -6.05
N SER A 103 10.54 4.28 -5.96
CA SER A 103 9.83 3.72 -7.13
C SER A 103 8.85 4.73 -7.74
N ALA A 104 8.19 5.53 -6.90
CA ALA A 104 7.31 6.62 -7.33
C ALA A 104 8.09 7.79 -7.94
N VAL A 105 9.22 8.20 -7.36
CA VAL A 105 10.07 9.28 -7.90
C VAL A 105 10.80 8.82 -9.18
N GLY A 106 11.05 7.52 -9.32
CA GLY A 106 11.67 6.92 -10.49
C GLY A 106 13.15 7.31 -10.63
N ARG A 107 13.61 7.54 -11.87
CA ARG A 107 15.03 7.75 -12.19
C ARG A 107 15.69 8.90 -11.41
N HIS A 108 14.90 9.92 -11.05
CA HIS A 108 15.37 11.11 -10.34
C HIS A 108 15.75 10.84 -8.88
N TRP A 109 15.31 9.71 -8.31
CA TRP A 109 15.67 9.34 -6.94
C TRP A 109 17.18 9.21 -6.74
N ARG A 110 17.89 8.69 -7.75
CA ARG A 110 19.35 8.47 -7.72
C ARG A 110 20.14 9.77 -7.66
N SER A 111 19.57 10.88 -8.14
CA SER A 111 20.16 12.22 -8.11
C SER A 111 19.68 13.07 -6.94
N ALA A 112 18.69 12.60 -6.17
CA ALA A 112 18.16 13.32 -5.03
C ALA A 112 19.16 13.34 -3.87
N THR A 113 19.35 14.49 -3.23
CA THR A 113 20.17 14.59 -2.03
C THR A 113 19.51 13.83 -0.86
N PRO A 114 20.26 13.44 0.18
CA PRO A 114 19.68 12.79 1.36
C PRO A 114 18.53 13.61 1.99
N GLU A 115 18.66 14.94 1.99
CA GLU A 115 17.62 15.82 2.49
C GLU A 115 16.37 15.84 1.58
N GLN A 116 16.54 15.85 0.26
CA GLN A 116 15.41 15.71 -0.67
C GLN A 116 14.72 14.36 -0.52
N GLN A 117 15.48 13.27 -0.37
CA GLN A 117 14.94 11.93 -0.14
C GLN A 117 14.13 11.86 1.16
N ARG A 118 14.61 12.48 2.23
CA ARG A 118 13.89 12.59 3.51
C ARG A 118 12.58 13.36 3.34
N ARG A 119 12.65 14.56 2.75
CA ARG A 119 11.46 15.42 2.54
C ARG A 119 10.42 14.78 1.62
N LEU A 120 10.86 14.11 0.54
CA LEU A 120 9.95 13.37 -0.33
C LEU A 120 9.21 12.26 0.42
N GLN A 121 9.92 11.50 1.26
CA GLN A 121 9.29 10.47 2.08
C GLN A 121 8.28 11.07 3.08
N GLU A 122 8.65 12.15 3.77
CA GLU A 122 7.76 12.80 4.74
C GLU A 122 6.48 13.34 4.09
N GLU A 123 6.64 14.09 2.99
CA GLU A 123 5.51 14.70 2.31
C GLU A 123 4.64 13.67 1.59
N PHE A 124 5.25 12.62 1.03
CA PHE A 124 4.49 11.54 0.41
C PHE A 124 3.73 10.70 1.44
N LYS A 125 4.34 10.38 2.59
CA LYS A 125 3.65 9.70 3.70
C LYS A 125 2.46 10.53 4.17
N LEU A 126 2.66 11.83 4.40
CA LEU A 126 1.61 12.73 4.83
C LEU A 126 0.46 12.83 3.82
N LEU A 127 0.78 12.88 2.52
CA LEU A 127 -0.21 12.86 1.46
C LEU A 127 -1.06 11.58 1.49
N LEU A 128 -0.41 10.42 1.58
CA LEU A 128 -1.09 9.12 1.61
C LEU A 128 -1.99 9.00 2.83
N VAL A 129 -1.47 9.30 4.03
CA VAL A 129 -2.26 9.25 5.26
C VAL A 129 -3.49 10.12 5.13
N ARG A 130 -3.35 11.39 4.76
CA ARG A 130 -4.49 12.31 4.55
C ARG A 130 -5.51 11.80 3.53
N THR A 131 -5.03 11.25 2.41
CA THR A 131 -5.89 10.75 1.34
C THR A 131 -6.77 9.59 1.81
N TYR A 132 -6.27 8.74 2.72
CA TYR A 132 -6.94 7.52 3.14
C TYR A 132 -7.52 7.56 4.58
N SER A 133 -7.17 8.57 5.39
CA SER A 133 -7.71 8.77 6.76
C SER A 133 -9.24 8.75 6.79
N GLY A 134 -9.88 9.41 5.82
CA GLY A 134 -11.34 9.47 5.73
C GLY A 134 -11.98 8.09 5.56
N ALA A 135 -11.34 7.19 4.80
CA ALA A 135 -11.82 5.82 4.64
C ALA A 135 -11.69 5.00 5.93
N LEU A 136 -10.60 5.20 6.69
CA LEU A 136 -10.41 4.55 8.00
C LEU A 136 -11.48 4.99 9.02
N ALA A 137 -11.89 6.26 8.99
CA ALA A 137 -12.95 6.77 9.86
C ALA A 137 -14.33 6.13 9.58
N GLN A 138 -14.54 5.53 8.40
CA GLN A 138 -15.80 4.86 8.03
C GLN A 138 -15.83 3.37 8.40
N VAL A 139 -14.77 2.85 8.98
CA VAL A 139 -14.70 1.45 9.41
C VAL A 139 -15.56 1.24 10.67
N LYS A 140 -16.56 0.38 10.61
CA LYS A 140 -17.38 -0.07 11.73
C LYS A 140 -17.34 -1.59 11.85
N ASP A 141 -18.17 -2.26 11.05
CA ASP A 141 -18.41 -3.69 11.16
C ASP A 141 -17.62 -4.51 10.11
N GLN A 142 -16.71 -3.86 9.37
CA GLN A 142 -15.96 -4.51 8.30
C GLN A 142 -15.07 -5.63 8.82
N SER A 143 -14.78 -6.62 7.99
CA SER A 143 -13.82 -7.71 8.26
C SER A 143 -12.84 -7.84 7.10
N ILE A 144 -11.67 -8.43 7.35
CA ILE A 144 -10.68 -8.71 6.32
C ILE A 144 -10.75 -10.19 5.94
N VAL A 145 -10.78 -10.46 4.65
CA VAL A 145 -10.74 -11.81 4.09
C VAL A 145 -9.51 -11.93 3.20
N LEU A 146 -8.68 -12.94 3.48
CA LEU A 146 -7.52 -13.27 2.67
C LEU A 146 -7.98 -14.00 1.39
N LYS A 147 -7.37 -13.66 0.25
CA LYS A 147 -7.52 -14.41 -1.00
C LYS A 147 -6.38 -15.41 -1.17
N PRO A 148 -6.56 -16.46 -2.01
CA PRO A 148 -5.51 -17.44 -2.25
C PRO A 148 -4.19 -16.78 -2.68
N LEU A 149 -3.14 -17.04 -1.92
CA LEU A 149 -1.78 -16.64 -2.25
C LEU A 149 -1.27 -17.48 -3.43
N ARG A 150 -0.69 -16.81 -4.42
CA ARG A 150 0.05 -17.47 -5.51
C ARG A 150 1.51 -17.07 -5.36
N ALA A 151 2.29 -17.93 -4.71
CA ALA A 151 3.72 -17.77 -4.51
C ALA A 151 4.39 -19.14 -4.54
N ASN A 152 5.60 -19.20 -5.08
CA ASN A 152 6.45 -20.39 -5.07
C ASN A 152 7.41 -20.35 -3.87
N PRO A 153 7.85 -21.52 -3.38
CA PRO A 153 8.94 -21.59 -2.42
C PRO A 153 10.19 -20.88 -2.95
N GLY A 154 10.73 -19.93 -2.18
CA GLY A 154 11.92 -19.17 -2.54
C GLY A 154 11.65 -17.81 -3.20
N ASP A 155 10.41 -17.51 -3.56
CA ASP A 155 10.05 -16.17 -4.06
C ASP A 155 10.48 -15.10 -3.05
N THR A 156 11.19 -14.09 -3.53
CA THR A 156 11.63 -12.95 -2.71
C THR A 156 10.69 -11.75 -2.87
N GLU A 157 9.76 -11.81 -3.81
CA GLU A 157 8.70 -10.82 -3.99
C GLU A 157 7.39 -11.53 -4.29
N VAL A 158 6.31 -11.11 -3.62
CA VAL A 158 4.99 -11.73 -3.77
C VAL A 158 3.89 -10.68 -3.73
N VAL A 159 2.72 -11.03 -4.25
CA VAL A 159 1.50 -10.23 -4.11
C VAL A 159 0.52 -10.95 -3.20
N VAL A 160 0.22 -10.34 -2.05
CA VAL A 160 -0.84 -10.80 -1.17
C VAL A 160 -2.10 -10.01 -1.47
N ARG A 161 -3.26 -10.68 -1.47
CA ARG A 161 -4.55 -10.09 -1.82
C ARG A 161 -5.53 -10.26 -0.68
N THR A 162 -6.23 -9.20 -0.32
CA THR A 162 -7.30 -9.22 0.67
C THR A 162 -8.55 -8.50 0.16
N GLU A 163 -9.66 -8.78 0.81
CA GLU A 163 -10.90 -8.04 0.66
C GLU A 163 -11.36 -7.52 2.02
N ILE A 164 -11.69 -6.24 2.09
CA ILE A 164 -12.45 -5.69 3.21
C ILE A 164 -13.94 -5.88 2.90
N LYS A 165 -14.62 -6.71 3.70
CA LYS A 165 -16.06 -6.98 3.56
C LYS A 165 -16.86 -6.24 4.62
N GLY A 166 -17.93 -5.58 4.20
CA GLY A 166 -18.91 -4.92 5.07
C GLY A 166 -20.32 -5.10 4.54
N ARG A 167 -21.18 -4.09 4.72
CA ARG A 167 -22.56 -4.11 4.20
C ARG A 167 -22.69 -3.76 2.71
N GLY A 168 -21.62 -3.29 2.07
CA GLY A 168 -21.56 -2.93 0.66
C GLY A 168 -20.57 -3.80 -0.12
N ASP A 169 -20.21 -3.33 -1.32
CA ASP A 169 -19.25 -4.02 -2.18
C ASP A 169 -17.91 -4.24 -1.48
N PRO A 170 -17.31 -5.45 -1.57
CA PRO A 170 -15.99 -5.71 -1.02
C PRO A 170 -14.93 -4.79 -1.62
N ILE A 171 -14.10 -4.21 -0.77
CA ILE A 171 -12.97 -3.38 -1.19
C ILE A 171 -11.75 -4.29 -1.33
N GLN A 172 -11.26 -4.45 -2.56
CA GLN A 172 -10.05 -5.20 -2.82
C GLN A 172 -8.81 -4.38 -2.46
N LEU A 173 -7.92 -4.98 -1.69
CA LEU A 173 -6.60 -4.47 -1.36
C LEU A 173 -5.55 -5.50 -1.77
N GLU A 174 -4.50 -5.06 -2.45
CA GLU A 174 -3.34 -5.91 -2.72
C GLU A 174 -2.07 -5.27 -2.19
N TYR A 175 -1.11 -6.10 -1.85
CA TYR A 175 0.15 -5.70 -1.23
C TYR A 175 1.25 -6.34 -2.04
N ARG A 176 2.20 -5.54 -2.54
CA ARG A 176 3.48 -6.08 -3.02
C ARG A 176 4.42 -6.15 -1.84
N LEU A 177 4.92 -7.35 -1.57
CA LEU A 177 5.85 -7.60 -0.50
C LEU A 177 7.20 -7.98 -1.08
N GLU A 178 8.26 -7.60 -0.38
CA GLU A 178 9.61 -8.10 -0.58
C GLU A 178 10.10 -8.80 0.68
N ARG A 179 10.94 -9.81 0.49
CA ARG A 179 11.66 -10.46 1.58
C ARG A 179 12.76 -9.52 2.07
N SER A 180 12.76 -9.25 3.37
CA SER A 180 13.71 -8.33 4.02
C SER A 180 14.23 -8.99 5.30
N GLY A 181 15.49 -9.42 5.27
CA GLY A 181 16.08 -10.23 6.35
C GLY A 181 15.26 -11.51 6.59
N ASN A 182 14.82 -11.69 7.83
CA ASN A 182 14.01 -12.84 8.25
C ASN A 182 12.49 -12.57 8.18
N GLY A 183 12.04 -11.56 7.45
CA GLY A 183 10.62 -11.20 7.37
C GLY A 183 10.22 -10.63 6.02
N TRP A 184 9.01 -10.06 5.99
CA TRP A 184 8.45 -9.41 4.82
C TRP A 184 8.24 -7.93 5.08
N LYS A 185 8.41 -7.13 4.03
CA LYS A 185 8.01 -5.71 4.02
C LYS A 185 7.15 -5.41 2.82
N VAL A 186 6.12 -4.59 3.03
CA VAL A 186 5.31 -4.06 1.94
C VAL A 186 6.07 -2.93 1.26
N TYR A 187 6.12 -2.91 -0.07
CA TYR A 187 6.75 -1.83 -0.83
C TYR A 187 5.79 -1.12 -1.80
N ASP A 188 4.56 -1.61 -1.95
CA ASP A 188 3.51 -0.97 -2.74
C ASP A 188 2.13 -1.49 -2.30
N PHE A 189 1.11 -0.67 -2.45
CA PHE A 189 -0.27 -1.02 -2.16
C PHE A 189 -1.13 -0.86 -3.41
N ASN A 190 -2.07 -1.77 -3.62
CA ASN A 190 -3.13 -1.62 -4.60
C ASN A 190 -4.43 -1.30 -3.86
N VAL A 191 -5.09 -0.22 -4.25
CA VAL A 191 -6.40 0.15 -3.72
C VAL A 191 -7.35 0.26 -4.90
N LEU A 192 -8.41 -0.57 -4.91
CA LEU A 192 -9.44 -0.56 -5.96
C LEU A 192 -8.86 -0.75 -7.38
N GLY A 193 -7.86 -1.62 -7.54
CA GLY A 193 -7.24 -1.94 -8.81
C GLY A 193 -6.06 -1.06 -9.19
N ILE A 194 -5.78 0.01 -8.44
CA ILE A 194 -4.71 0.98 -8.75
C ILE A 194 -3.54 0.81 -7.78
N TRP A 195 -2.36 0.50 -8.32
CA TRP A 195 -1.10 0.50 -7.57
C TRP A 195 -0.66 1.93 -7.28
N LEU A 196 -0.42 2.25 -6.01
CA LEU A 196 -0.07 3.60 -5.59
C LEU A 196 1.22 4.07 -6.24
N VAL A 197 2.26 3.24 -6.27
CA VAL A 197 3.54 3.61 -6.89
C VAL A 197 3.36 4.02 -8.35
N GLU A 198 2.61 3.24 -9.14
CA GLU A 198 2.39 3.54 -10.56
C GLU A 198 1.58 4.84 -10.75
N GLN A 199 0.52 5.00 -9.95
CA GLN A 199 -0.34 6.18 -9.99
C GLN A 199 0.44 7.47 -9.68
N TYR A 200 1.26 7.46 -8.63
CA TYR A 200 2.05 8.61 -8.25
C TYR A 200 3.27 8.80 -9.14
N ARG A 201 3.84 7.73 -9.74
CA ARG A 201 4.99 7.84 -10.63
C ARG A 201 4.73 8.72 -11.83
N SER A 202 3.60 8.51 -12.52
CA SER A 202 3.23 9.34 -13.66
C SER A 202 3.07 10.81 -13.25
N SER A 203 2.43 11.03 -12.11
CA SER A 203 2.18 12.35 -11.51
C SER A 203 3.48 13.07 -11.11
N PHE A 204 4.39 12.37 -10.45
CA PHE A 204 5.67 12.91 -10.00
C PHE A 204 6.61 13.18 -11.17
N ALA A 205 6.64 12.30 -12.17
CA ALA A 205 7.45 12.51 -13.37
C ALA A 205 7.06 13.79 -14.11
N GLN A 206 5.77 14.11 -14.19
CA GLN A 206 5.28 15.35 -14.78
C GLN A 206 5.75 16.57 -13.99
N GLU A 207 5.59 16.57 -12.67
CA GLU A 207 6.00 17.69 -11.81
C GLU A 207 7.52 17.88 -11.82
N ILE A 208 8.29 16.80 -11.73
CA ILE A 208 9.76 16.85 -11.79
C ILE A 208 10.23 17.39 -13.14
N SER A 209 9.57 17.02 -14.24
CA SER A 209 9.92 17.54 -15.56
C SER A 209 9.63 19.04 -15.69
N ALA A 210 8.62 19.54 -14.98
CA ALA A 210 8.23 20.95 -15.01
C ALA A 210 9.06 21.82 -14.06
N SER A 211 9.43 21.31 -12.88
CA SER A 211 9.98 22.16 -11.80
C SER A 211 11.06 21.47 -10.94
N GLY A 212 11.56 20.32 -11.37
CA GLY A 212 12.60 19.56 -10.68
C GLY A 212 12.11 18.90 -9.38
N LEU A 213 13.05 18.29 -8.66
CA LEU A 213 12.75 17.60 -7.39
C LEU A 213 12.24 18.56 -6.31
N ASP A 214 12.81 19.77 -6.24
CA ASP A 214 12.37 20.78 -5.27
C ASP A 214 10.97 21.30 -5.60
N GLY A 215 10.61 21.37 -6.88
CA GLY A 215 9.25 21.65 -7.33
C GLY A 215 8.27 20.60 -6.84
N LEU A 216 8.58 19.31 -7.04
CA LEU A 216 7.76 18.21 -6.53
C LEU A 216 7.59 18.27 -5.00
N ILE A 217 8.67 18.48 -4.25
CA ILE A 217 8.61 18.57 -2.79
C ILE A 217 7.71 19.75 -2.36
N SER A 218 7.88 20.91 -3.00
CA SER A 218 7.08 22.09 -2.72
C SER A 218 5.60 21.83 -3.02
N LYS A 219 5.30 21.17 -4.13
CA LYS A 219 3.94 20.81 -4.53
C LYS A 219 3.27 19.86 -3.55
N LEU A 220 3.99 18.85 -3.07
CA LEU A 220 3.48 17.93 -2.05
C LEU A 220 3.20 18.67 -0.74
N ALA A 221 4.12 19.54 -0.30
CA ALA A 221 3.96 20.34 0.91
C ALA A 221 2.76 21.29 0.82
N GLU A 222 2.56 21.95 -0.32
CA GLU A 222 1.38 22.79 -0.58
C GLU A 222 0.08 21.99 -0.49
N ARG A 223 0.03 20.80 -1.11
CA ARG A 223 -1.15 19.94 -1.08
C ARG A 223 -1.46 19.47 0.33
N ASN A 224 -0.44 19.12 1.10
CA ASN A 224 -0.58 18.71 2.49
C ASN A 224 -1.08 19.85 3.39
N LYS A 225 -0.74 21.12 3.09
CA LYS A 225 -1.30 22.31 3.76
C LYS A 225 -2.74 22.61 3.31
N GLY A 226 -3.05 22.45 2.02
CA GLY A 226 -4.39 22.71 1.48
C GLY A 226 -5.44 21.74 2.01
N ALA A 227 -5.08 20.47 2.18
CA ALA A 227 -5.94 19.42 2.71
C ALA A 227 -6.22 19.53 4.23
N SER A 228 -5.60 20.46 4.95
CA SER A 228 -5.90 20.71 6.37
C SER A 228 -7.00 21.73 6.60
N LYS A 229 -7.53 22.36 5.54
CA LYS A 229 -8.56 23.41 5.61
C LYS A 229 -9.95 22.95 5.16
N ALA A 230 -10.13 21.65 4.92
CA ALA A 230 -11.38 21.04 4.46
C ALA A 230 -11.96 20.12 5.52
#